data_AF-A0A6N8FDN6-F1
#
_entry.id   AF-A0A6N8FDN6-F1
#
_cell.length_a   1.000
_cell.length_b   1.000
_cell.length_c   1.000
_cell.angle_alpha   90.00
_cell.angle_beta   90.00
_cell.angle_gamma   90.00
#
_symmetry.space_group_name_H-M   'P 1'
#
loop_
_entity.id
_entity.type
_entity.pdbx_description
1 polymer ?
#
loop_
_entity_poly.entity_id
_entity_poly.type
_entity_poly.pdbx_seq_one_letter_code
_entity_poly.pdbx_strand_id
1 'polypeptide(L)'
;MEEFNMLPVELVDSLSKLHAELETSKDVDPQTLNQVRELDKQLHEMLKSNELKAEETMLSQLLALEAKFAAEHPTLERITRDVIDRLAMMGV
;
A
#
# COMPACT_ATOMS: atom_id res chain seq x y z
N MET A 1 -19.64 5.06 18.69
CA MET A 1 -19.20 5.65 17.40
C MET A 1 -17.70 5.75 17.48
N GLU A 2 -16.98 4.76 16.96
CA GLU A 2 -15.50 4.70 16.95
C GLU A 2 -14.99 4.37 15.54
N GLU A 3 -15.67 4.86 14.49
CA GLU A 3 -15.34 4.55 13.09
C GLU A 3 -14.05 5.23 12.59
N PHE A 4 -13.54 6.24 13.30
CA PHE A 4 -12.36 7.00 12.85
C PHE A 4 -10.99 6.33 13.13
N ASN A 5 -10.93 5.22 13.87
CA ASN A 5 -9.64 4.58 14.25
C ASN A 5 -9.38 3.21 13.56
N MET A 6 -10.29 2.71 12.72
CA MET A 6 -10.12 1.41 12.04
C MET A 6 -9.46 1.51 10.66
N LEU A 7 -9.78 2.56 9.89
CA LEU A 7 -9.21 2.84 8.57
C LEU A 7 -7.66 2.74 8.50
N PRO A 8 -6.88 3.28 9.47
CA PRO A 8 -5.43 3.17 9.43
C PRO A 8 -4.92 1.74 9.63
N VAL A 9 -5.60 0.95 10.48
CA VAL A 9 -5.23 -0.46 10.74
C VAL A 9 -5.49 -1.32 9.52
N GLU A 10 -6.58 -1.03 8.84
CA GLU A 10 -7.05 -1.68 7.61
C GLU A 10 -6.08 -1.45 6.46
N LEU A 11 -5.52 -0.24 6.33
CA LEU A 11 -4.52 0.07 5.31
C LEU A 11 -3.17 -0.62 5.58
N VAL A 12 -2.72 -0.65 6.84
CA VAL A 12 -1.50 -1.36 7.26
C VAL A 12 -1.64 -2.87 7.04
N ASP A 13 -2.82 -3.44 7.30
CA ASP A 13 -3.10 -4.85 7.04
C ASP A 13 -3.04 -5.19 5.55
N SER A 14 -3.63 -4.35 4.68
CA SER A 14 -3.55 -4.53 3.22
C SER A 14 -2.12 -4.40 2.69
N LEU A 15 -1.30 -3.47 3.21
CA LEU A 15 0.13 -3.37 2.86
C LEU A 15 0.95 -4.56 3.35
N SER A 16 0.68 -5.05 4.56
CA SER A 16 1.34 -6.23 5.11
C SER A 16 1.03 -7.47 4.25
N LYS A 17 -0.22 -7.61 3.79
CA LYS A 17 -0.60 -8.66 2.83
C LYS A 17 0.11 -8.49 1.49
N LEU A 18 0.21 -7.26 0.98
CA LEU A 18 0.92 -6.98 -0.25
C LEU A 18 2.38 -7.42 -0.13
N HIS A 19 3.05 -7.03 0.96
CA HIS A 19 4.44 -7.39 1.22
C HIS A 19 4.62 -8.91 1.32
N ALA A 20 3.76 -9.60 2.07
CA ALA A 20 3.82 -11.06 2.21
C ALA A 20 3.63 -11.78 0.85
N GLU A 21 2.68 -11.33 0.02
CA GLU A 21 2.46 -11.90 -1.31
C GLU A 21 3.61 -11.59 -2.28
N LEU A 22 4.29 -10.46 -2.12
CA LEU A 22 5.50 -10.13 -2.87
C LEU A 22 6.68 -11.02 -2.47
N GLU A 23 6.83 -11.34 -1.18
CA GLU A 23 7.88 -12.24 -0.69
C GLU A 23 7.65 -13.70 -1.13
N THR A 24 6.40 -14.12 -1.30
CA THR A 24 6.06 -15.48 -1.77
C THR A 24 6.06 -15.60 -3.30
N SER A 25 5.90 -14.49 -4.02
CA SER A 25 5.93 -14.43 -5.48
C SER A 25 7.37 -14.52 -6.01
N LYS A 26 7.66 -15.59 -6.75
CA LYS A 26 9.03 -15.91 -7.23
C LYS A 26 9.54 -14.99 -8.36
N ASP A 27 8.67 -14.17 -8.95
CA ASP A 27 8.97 -13.31 -10.11
C ASP A 27 8.88 -11.80 -9.78
N VAL A 28 8.80 -11.46 -8.48
CA VAL A 28 8.78 -10.06 -8.06
C VAL A 28 10.18 -9.47 -8.04
N ASP A 29 10.33 -8.34 -8.74
CA ASP A 29 11.59 -7.61 -8.76
C ASP A 29 11.94 -7.05 -7.37
N PRO A 30 13.22 -7.14 -6.94
CA PRO A 30 13.65 -6.62 -5.64
C PRO A 30 13.40 -5.11 -5.47
N GLN A 31 13.35 -4.31 -6.55
CA GLN A 31 12.92 -2.91 -6.45
C GLN A 31 11.48 -2.81 -5.97
N THR A 32 10.60 -3.65 -6.47
CA THR A 32 9.17 -3.63 -6.12
C THR A 32 8.95 -4.03 -4.65
N LEU A 33 9.69 -5.04 -4.18
CA LEU A 33 9.74 -5.39 -2.75
C LEU A 33 10.21 -4.21 -1.89
N ASN A 34 11.26 -3.51 -2.32
CA ASN A 34 11.77 -2.36 -1.59
C ASN A 34 10.78 -1.19 -1.56
N GLN A 35 10.07 -0.94 -2.66
CA GLN A 35 9.03 0.09 -2.74
C GLN A 35 7.88 -0.18 -1.75
N VAL A 36 7.36 -1.40 -1.69
CA VAL A 36 6.28 -1.75 -0.75
C VAL A 36 6.75 -1.67 0.70
N ARG A 37 8.00 -2.04 0.97
CA ARG A 37 8.59 -1.90 2.30
C ARG A 37 8.78 -0.44 2.71
N GLU A 38 9.17 0.44 1.78
CA GLU A 38 9.25 1.89 2.04
C GLU A 38 7.86 2.50 2.24
N LEU A 39 6.85 2.02 1.51
CA LEU A 39 5.45 2.37 1.68
C LEU A 39 4.94 2.03 3.08
N ASP A 40 5.12 0.78 3.53
CA ASP A 40 4.75 0.33 4.88
C ASP A 40 5.38 1.21 5.96
N LYS A 41 6.68 1.48 5.82
CA LYS A 41 7.42 2.28 6.79
C LYS A 41 6.95 3.73 6.82
N GLN A 42 6.72 4.34 5.65
CA GLN A 42 6.18 5.69 5.56
C GLN A 42 4.77 5.76 6.16
N LEU A 43 3.92 4.76 5.90
CA LEU A 43 2.58 4.71 6.48
C LEU A 43 2.60 4.60 7.99
N HIS A 44 3.42 3.71 8.56
CA HIS A 44 3.61 3.65 10.00
C HIS A 44 4.06 4.98 10.62
N GLU A 45 4.97 5.70 9.96
CA GLU A 45 5.46 7.00 10.42
C GLU A 45 4.39 8.11 10.26
N MET A 46 3.60 8.08 9.19
CA MET A 46 2.47 9.00 8.97
C MET A 46 1.37 8.79 10.01
N LEU A 47 1.03 7.53 10.31
CA LEU A 47 0.07 7.18 11.35
C LEU A 47 0.52 7.65 12.74
N LYS A 48 1.82 7.58 13.04
CA LYS A 48 2.39 8.15 14.27
C LYS A 48 2.38 9.67 14.28
N SER A 49 2.64 10.30 13.15
CA SER A 49 2.82 11.75 13.06
C SER A 49 1.51 12.50 12.82
N ASN A 50 0.42 11.80 12.47
CA ASN A 50 -0.86 12.39 12.05
C ASN A 50 -0.69 13.42 10.91
N GLU A 51 0.39 13.29 10.12
CA GLU A 51 0.71 14.14 8.98
C GLU A 51 0.50 13.36 7.69
N LEU A 52 -0.74 13.41 7.19
CA LEU A 52 -1.14 12.77 5.94
C LEU A 52 -0.62 13.47 4.66
N LYS A 53 0.21 14.51 4.78
CA LYS A 53 0.67 15.32 3.62
C LYS A 53 1.57 14.59 2.62
N ALA A 54 1.95 13.33 2.84
CA ALA A 54 2.76 12.52 1.94
C ALA A 54 1.94 11.62 0.97
N GLU A 55 0.62 11.80 0.91
CA GLU A 55 -0.30 10.94 0.14
C GLU A 55 -0.05 10.93 -1.38
N GLU A 56 0.26 12.05 -2.01
CA GLU A 56 0.28 12.14 -3.48
C GLU A 56 1.44 11.33 -4.12
N THR A 57 2.63 11.42 -3.53
CA THR A 57 3.82 10.65 -3.95
C THR A 57 3.64 9.16 -3.67
N MET A 58 2.92 8.82 -2.61
CA MET A 58 2.68 7.45 -2.19
C MET A 58 1.64 6.76 -3.09
N LEU A 59 0.52 7.44 -3.36
CA LEU A 59 -0.52 7.00 -4.28
C LEU A 59 0.05 6.78 -5.69
N SER A 60 0.87 7.70 -6.18
CA SER A 60 1.52 7.59 -7.49
C SER A 60 2.43 6.36 -7.59
N GLN A 61 3.15 6.01 -6.52
CA GLN A 61 3.99 4.81 -6.47
C GLN A 61 3.16 3.53 -6.48
N LEU A 62 2.07 3.49 -5.70
CA LEU A 62 1.17 2.34 -5.68
C LEU A 62 0.46 2.15 -7.02
N LEU A 63 0.02 3.23 -7.68
CA LEU A 63 -0.56 3.17 -9.03
C LEU A 63 0.43 2.60 -10.06
N ALA A 64 1.72 2.98 -9.98
CA ALA A 64 2.75 2.41 -10.84
C ALA A 64 2.97 0.91 -10.58
N LEU A 65 2.88 0.49 -9.32
CA LEU A 65 2.96 -0.93 -8.92
C LEU A 65 1.72 -1.71 -9.40
N GLU A 66 0.53 -1.16 -9.23
CA GLU A 66 -0.74 -1.76 -9.69
C GLU A 66 -0.71 -2.03 -11.19
N ALA A 67 -0.30 -1.05 -11.99
CA ALA A 67 -0.16 -1.21 -13.43
C ALA A 67 0.85 -2.32 -13.82
N LYS A 68 1.94 -2.47 -13.03
CA LYS A 68 2.94 -3.53 -13.24
C LYS A 68 2.37 -4.90 -12.86
N PHE A 69 1.67 -5.00 -11.74
CA PHE A 69 1.04 -6.24 -11.28
C PHE A 69 -0.15 -6.67 -12.14
N ALA A 70 -0.89 -5.75 -12.75
CA ALA A 70 -2.00 -6.08 -13.63
C ALA A 70 -1.59 -6.96 -14.82
N ALA A 71 -0.32 -6.88 -15.24
CA ALA A 71 0.22 -7.69 -16.34
C ALA A 71 0.68 -9.08 -15.90
N GLU A 72 1.28 -9.20 -14.71
CA GLU A 72 2.02 -10.41 -14.29
C GLU A 72 1.40 -11.14 -13.10
N HIS A 73 0.71 -10.40 -12.21
CA HIS A 73 0.24 -10.89 -10.91
C HIS A 73 -1.12 -10.29 -10.52
N PRO A 74 -2.24 -10.87 -11.00
CA PRO A 74 -3.60 -10.36 -10.70
C PRO A 74 -3.95 -10.38 -9.21
N THR A 75 -3.29 -11.22 -8.40
CA THR A 75 -3.46 -11.19 -6.93
C THR A 75 -2.83 -9.94 -6.31
N LEU A 76 -1.60 -9.58 -6.74
CA LEU A 76 -0.89 -8.41 -6.25
C LEU A 76 -1.56 -7.11 -6.71
N GLU A 77 -2.11 -7.10 -7.92
CA GLU A 77 -2.92 -6.01 -8.45
C GLU A 77 -4.08 -5.71 -7.51
N ARG A 78 -4.90 -6.71 -7.16
CA ARG A 78 -6.04 -6.50 -6.25
C ARG A 78 -5.65 -5.96 -4.90
N ILE A 79 -4.57 -6.48 -4.31
CA ILE A 79 -4.13 -6.04 -2.98
C ILE A 79 -3.61 -4.60 -3.05
N THR A 80 -2.85 -4.26 -4.10
CA THR A 80 -2.34 -2.91 -4.32
C THR A 80 -3.47 -1.93 -4.58
N ARG A 81 -4.45 -2.32 -5.40
CA ARG A 81 -5.69 -1.57 -5.65
C ARG A 81 -6.44 -1.29 -4.36
N ASP A 82 -6.57 -2.29 -3.48
CA ASP A 82 -7.24 -2.16 -2.18
C ASP A 82 -6.47 -1.19 -1.25
N VAL A 83 -5.13 -1.21 -1.26
CA VAL A 83 -4.30 -0.21 -0.57
C VAL A 83 -4.50 1.20 -1.13
N ILE A 84 -4.55 1.36 -2.47
CA ILE A 84 -4.80 2.65 -3.15
C ILE A 84 -6.17 3.19 -2.77
N ASP A 85 -7.21 2.35 -2.82
CA ASP A 85 -8.58 2.74 -2.51
C ASP A 85 -8.69 3.21 -1.05
N ARG A 86 -8.07 2.47 -0.11
CA ARG A 86 -8.01 2.85 1.32
C ARG A 86 -7.24 4.15 1.55
N LEU A 87 -6.13 4.37 0.85
CA LEU A 87 -5.41 5.65 0.88
C LEU A 87 -6.25 6.78 0.33
N ALA A 88 -6.91 6.58 -0.81
CA ALA A 88 -7.79 7.57 -1.42
C ALA A 88 -8.98 7.91 -0.51
N MET A 89 -9.49 6.95 0.27
CA MET A 89 -10.51 7.18 1.30
C MET A 89 -10.01 8.00 2.50
N MET A 90 -8.69 8.08 2.75
CA MET A 90 -8.12 8.95 3.79
C MET A 90 -7.86 10.39 3.31
N GLY A 91 -7.72 10.58 2.00
CA GLY A 91 -7.21 11.80 1.37
C GLY A 91 -8.19 12.57 0.46
N VAL A 92 -9.50 12.37 0.60
CA VAL A 92 -10.54 13.18 -0.07
C VAL A 92 -11.77 13.40 0.81
#